data_AF-A0A939YGB0-F1
#
_entry.id   AF-A0A939YGB0-F1
#
_cell.length_a   1.000
_cell.length_b   1.000
_cell.length_c   1.000
_cell.angle_alpha   90.00
_cell.angle_beta   90.00
_cell.angle_gamma   90.00
#
_symmetry.space_group_name_H-M   'P 1'
#
loop_
_entity.id
_entity.type
_entity.pdbx_description
1 polymer ?
#
loop_
_entity_poly.entity_id
_entity_poly.type
_entity_poly.pdbx_seq_one_letter_code
_entity_poly.pdbx_strand_id
1 'polypeptide(L)' 'LRTAVRRTRGVEDITERAVSCRDTVLPLMDRLRALVDEAETHVAKDRWPVPTYSDLLFSKI' A
#
# COMPACT_ATOMS: atom_id res chain seq x y z
N LEU A 1 6.97 6.76 1.68
CA LEU A 1 5.48 6.84 1.68
C LEU A 1 4.91 7.80 2.73
N ARG A 2 5.12 7.60 4.04
CA ARG A 2 4.50 8.44 5.11
C ARG A 2 4.70 9.96 4.93
N THR A 3 5.92 10.39 4.61
CA THR A 3 6.23 11.81 4.35
C THR A 3 5.51 12.34 3.11
N ALA A 4 5.44 11.55 2.03
CA ALA A 4 4.74 11.91 0.80
C ALA A 4 3.24 12.13 1.07
N VAL A 5 2.59 11.20 1.76
CA VAL A 5 1.17 11.32 2.14
C VAL A 5 0.91 12.57 2.99
N ARG A 6 1.80 12.89 3.95
CA ARG A 6 1.68 14.12 4.75
C ARG A 6 1.78 15.38 3.90
N ARG A 7 2.73 15.42 2.96
CA ARG A 7 2.90 16.54 2.02
C ARG A 7 1.67 16.72 1.15
N THR A 8 1.20 15.64 0.52
CA THR A 8 -0.02 15.66 -0.31
C THR A 8 -1.25 16.11 0.46
N ARG A 9 -1.41 15.71 1.73
CA ARG A 9 -2.50 16.18 2.59
C ARG A 9 -2.44 17.68 2.91
N GLY A 10 -1.24 18.28 2.91
CA GLY A 10 -1.05 19.71 3.12
C GLY A 10 -1.29 20.57 1.88
N VAL A 11 -1.54 19.98 0.71
CA VAL A 11 -1.89 20.71 -0.51
C VAL A 11 -3.36 21.13 -0.44
N GLU A 12 -3.61 22.44 -0.50
CA GLU A 12 -4.96 23.03 -0.41
C GLU A 12 -5.73 22.89 -1.73
N ASP A 13 -5.06 23.12 -2.86
CA ASP A 13 -5.66 22.95 -4.17
C ASP A 13 -5.96 21.49 -4.47
N ILE A 14 -7.20 21.22 -4.86
CA ILE A 14 -7.68 19.86 -5.07
C ILE A 14 -7.01 19.19 -6.28
N THR A 15 -6.70 19.96 -7.32
CA THR A 15 -6.12 19.46 -8.57
C THR A 15 -4.66 19.10 -8.33
N GLU A 16 -3.89 19.98 -7.70
CA GLU A 16 -2.49 19.75 -7.32
C GLU A 16 -2.38 18.59 -6.33
N ARG A 17 -3.33 18.45 -5.39
CA ARG A 17 -3.39 17.31 -4.49
C ARG A 17 -3.65 16.00 -5.24
N ALA A 18 -4.56 16.00 -6.21
CA ALA A 18 -4.84 14.83 -7.04
C ALA A 18 -3.61 14.42 -7.87
N VAL A 19 -2.91 15.39 -8.47
CA VAL A 19 -1.65 15.19 -9.19
C VAL A 19 -0.58 14.61 -8.26
N SER A 20 -0.42 15.18 -7.06
CA SER A 20 0.54 14.68 -6.07
C SER A 20 0.22 13.25 -5.60
N CYS A 21 -1.07 12.91 -5.40
CA CYS A 21 -1.50 11.54 -5.14
C CYS A 21 -1.07 10.61 -6.27
N ARG A 22 -1.39 10.97 -7.52
CA ARG A 22 -1.13 10.14 -8.71
C ARG A 22 0.37 9.94 -8.95
N ASP A 23 1.15 11.01 -8.90
CA ASP A 23 2.52 11.00 -9.38
C ASP A 23 3.54 10.70 -8.27
N THR A 24 3.18 10.90 -7.00
CA THR A 24 4.08 10.67 -5.86
C THR A 24 3.59 9.55 -4.94
N VAL A 25 2.32 9.56 -4.53
CA VAL A 25 1.83 8.60 -3.53
C VAL A 25 1.63 7.21 -4.14
N LEU A 26 0.94 7.11 -5.28
CA LEU A 26 0.66 5.82 -5.93
C LEU A 26 1.95 5.03 -6.26
N PRO A 27 2.98 5.61 -6.91
CA PRO A 27 4.18 4.84 -7.23
C PRO A 27 4.95 4.36 -5.98
N LEU A 28 4.88 5.12 -4.88
CA LEU A 28 5.46 4.70 -3.61
C LEU A 28 4.65 3.60 -2.93
N MET A 29 3.33 3.58 -3.11
CA MET A 29 2.47 2.49 -2.63
C MET A 29 2.72 1.22 -3.42
N ASP A 30 2.86 1.29 -4.74
CA ASP A 30 3.14 0.13 -5.60
C ASP A 30 4.48 -0.52 -5.25
N ARG A 31 5.54 0.29 -5.04
CA ARG A 31 6.84 -0.23 -4.59
C ARG A 31 6.76 -0.90 -3.23
N LEU A 32 6.03 -0.30 -2.29
CA LEU A 32 5.82 -0.89 -0.98
C LEU A 32 5.06 -2.22 -1.10
N ARG A 33 4.04 -2.25 -1.95
CA ARG A 33 3.25 -3.46 -2.21
C ARG A 33 4.13 -4.59 -2.73
N ALA A 34 4.95 -4.34 -3.75
CA ALA A 34 5.85 -5.36 -4.30
C ALA A 34 6.77 -5.99 -3.23
N LEU A 35 7.34 -5.17 -2.33
CA LEU A 35 8.19 -5.66 -1.24
C LEU A 35 7.39 -6.48 -0.19
N VAL A 36 6.15 -6.08 0.08
CA VAL A 36 5.27 -6.81 1.02
C VAL A 36 4.82 -8.13 0.40
N ASP A 37 4.46 -8.14 -0.88
CA ASP A 37 4.07 -9.36 -1.62
C ASP A 37 5.25 -10.36 -1.65
N GLU A 38 6.50 -9.89 -1.83
CA GLU A 38 7.69 -10.74 -1.71
C GLU A 38 7.87 -11.28 -0.28
N ALA A 39 7.74 -10.41 0.73
CA ALA A 39 7.85 -10.81 2.13
C ALA A 39 6.79 -11.85 2.54
N GLU A 40 5.57 -11.78 1.99
CA GLU A 40 4.52 -12.79 2.21
C GLU A 40 4.98 -14.20 1.83
N THR A 41 5.80 -14.34 0.78
CA THR A 41 6.32 -15.64 0.35
C THR A 41 7.43 -16.20 1.26
N HIS A 42 8.11 -15.34 2.00
CA HIS A 42 9.24 -15.71 2.85
C HIS A 42 8.87 -15.88 4.32
N VAL A 43 7.78 -15.26 4.78
CA VAL A 43 7.33 -15.33 6.16
C VAL A 43 6.37 -16.52 6.33
N ALA A 44 6.61 -17.32 7.36
CA ALA A 44 5.73 -18.44 7.70
C ALA A 44 4.31 -17.96 8.03
N LYS A 45 3.30 -18.74 7.62
CA LYS A 45 1.88 -18.35 7.75
C LYS A 45 1.46 -18.03 9.18
N ASP A 46 2.03 -18.70 10.18
CA ASP A 46 1.75 -18.46 11.61
C ASP A 46 2.31 -17.14 12.15
N ARG A 47 3.22 -16.50 11.40
CA ARG A 47 3.89 -15.24 11.76
C ARG A 47 3.49 -14.07 10.86
N TRP A 48 2.76 -14.32 9.78
CA TRP A 48 2.26 -13.25 8.90
C TRP A 48 1.10 -12.51 9.58
N PRO A 49 1.20 -11.19 9.82
CA PRO A 49 0.27 -10.46 10.68
C PRO A 49 -1.06 -10.08 10.01
N VAL A 50 -1.19 -10.34 8.70
CA VAL A 50 -2.34 -9.99 7.88
C VAL A 50 -2.83 -11.21 7.12
N PRO A 51 -4.12 -11.31 6.78
CA PRO A 51 -4.62 -12.42 5.98
C PRO A 51 -3.92 -12.45 4.61
N THR A 52 -3.62 -13.66 4.12
CA THR A 52 -3.10 -13.83 2.76
C THR A 52 -4.18 -13.48 1.74
N TYR A 53 -3.79 -13.27 0.49
CA TYR A 53 -4.76 -12.99 -0.57
C TYR A 53 -5.82 -14.11 -0.72
N SER A 54 -5.42 -15.36 -0.54
CA SER A 54 -6.34 -16.51 -0.53
C SER A 54 -7.29 -16.48 0.66
N ASP A 55 -6.83 -16.11 1.85
CA ASP A 55 -7.71 -15.96 3.01
C ASP A 55 -8.73 -14.83 2.76
N LEU A 56 -8.32 -13.72 2.14
CA LEU A 56 -9.24 -12.62 1.79
C LEU A 56 -10.31 -13.04 0.77
N LEU A 57 -9.93 -13.79 -0.26
CA LEU A 57 -10.86 -14.19 -1.33
C LEU A 57 -11.72 -15.40 -0.99
N PHE A 58 -11.24 -16.30 -0.13
CA PHE A 58 -11.83 -17.62 0.07
C PHE A 58 -12.09 -18.01 1.54
N SER A 59 -11.93 -17.12 2.52
CA SER A 59 -12.15 -17.43 3.96
C SER A 59 -13.57 -17.88 4.35
N LYS A 60 -14.51 -17.95 3.41
CA LYS A 60 -15.90 -18.40 3.63
C LYS A 60 -16.41 -19.43 2.62
N ILE A 61 -15.54 -20.07 1.84
CA ILE A 61 -15.92 -21.27 1.08
C ILE A 61 -15.52 -22.51 1.88
#